data_AF-A0A2G8LEN3-F1
#
_entry.id   AF-A0A2G8LEN3-F1
#
_cell.length_a   1.000
_cell.length_b   1.000
_cell.length_c   1.000
_cell.angle_alpha   90.00
_cell.angle_beta   90.00
_cell.angle_gamma   90.00
#
_symmetry.space_group_name_H-M   'P 1'
#
loop_
_entity.id
_entity.type
_entity.pdbx_description
1 polymer ?
#
loop_
_entity_poly.entity_id
_entity_poly.type
_entity_poly.pdbx_seq_one_letter_code
_entity_poly.pdbx_strand_id
1 'polypeptide(L)'
;MSKTAVQTQRASFRLSTGSNMFNLCKRKLQCKTEGLLVLAKELDNVRQEKDAYKLMAEQLREKYHGQKRKYEDREKALGLSLDENDPLSERRSQSLAQILCETREQNRKAEDEIKELRLKLTESEGDMKILRENIARQRVGDEGVGMRHFPAHERETLVAQLEAAREQAENLERDMVAKIDELQEHVTERDFFRRKADHLNEELNYVLGGNEKRIVDIDALLMETISNLGIPSS
;
A
#
# COMPACT_ATOMS: atom_id res chain seq x y z
N MET A 1 -20.95 101.27 32.46
CA MET A 1 -20.67 99.82 32.56
C MET A 1 -19.16 99.63 32.73
N SER A 2 -18.72 99.03 33.84
CA SER A 2 -17.34 99.12 34.34
C SER A 2 -16.37 98.18 33.61
N LYS A 3 -15.11 98.63 33.44
CA LYS A 3 -14.00 97.85 32.87
C LYS A 3 -13.87 96.45 33.50
N THR A 4 -14.26 96.30 34.76
CA THR A 4 -14.29 95.07 35.54
C THR A 4 -15.21 93.99 34.96
N ALA A 5 -16.37 94.36 34.41
CA ALA A 5 -17.32 93.40 33.82
C ALA A 5 -16.77 92.76 32.53
N VAL A 6 -16.15 93.57 31.66
CA VAL A 6 -15.51 93.10 30.42
C VAL A 6 -14.32 92.20 30.71
N GLN A 7 -13.56 92.50 31.77
CA GLN A 7 -12.42 91.70 32.20
C GLN A 7 -12.85 90.34 32.77
N THR A 8 -13.94 90.32 33.54
CA THR A 8 -14.54 89.09 34.09
C THR A 8 -15.11 88.20 32.97
N GLN A 9 -15.77 88.79 31.97
CA GLN A 9 -16.31 88.06 30.84
C GLN A 9 -15.21 87.48 29.93
N ARG A 10 -14.10 88.22 29.75
CA ARG A 10 -12.88 87.72 29.08
C ARG A 10 -12.16 86.62 29.85
N ALA A 11 -12.18 86.64 31.18
CA ALA A 11 -11.62 85.57 32.01
C ALA A 11 -12.48 84.30 31.92
N SER A 12 -13.81 84.45 32.00
CA SER A 12 -14.77 83.36 31.86
C SER A 12 -14.70 82.68 30.48
N PHE A 13 -14.58 83.46 29.40
CA PHE A 13 -14.40 82.92 28.05
C PHE A 13 -13.09 82.15 27.89
N ARG A 14 -11.99 82.64 28.50
CA ARG A 14 -10.69 81.94 28.51
C ARG A 14 -10.71 80.64 29.31
N LEU A 15 -11.40 80.62 30.45
CA LEU A 15 -11.59 79.41 31.25
C LEU A 15 -12.44 78.37 30.51
N SER A 16 -13.52 78.79 29.84
CA SER A 16 -14.38 77.92 29.05
C SER A 16 -13.65 77.30 27.85
N THR A 17 -12.89 78.11 27.10
CA THR A 17 -12.07 77.61 25.98
C THR A 17 -10.93 76.69 26.44
N GLY A 18 -10.28 77.00 27.57
CA GLY A 18 -9.29 76.11 28.19
C GLY A 18 -9.88 74.76 28.62
N SER A 19 -11.06 74.76 29.23
CA SER A 19 -11.78 73.54 29.63
C SER A 19 -12.17 72.70 28.41
N ASN A 20 -12.65 73.31 27.33
CA ASN A 20 -12.99 72.60 26.09
C ASN A 20 -11.77 71.96 25.43
N MET A 21 -10.64 72.68 25.37
CA MET A 21 -9.38 72.16 24.83
C MET A 21 -8.84 70.98 25.66
N PHE A 22 -8.93 71.05 26.98
CA PHE A 22 -8.56 69.96 27.88
C PHE A 22 -9.41 68.70 27.65
N ASN A 23 -10.74 68.86 27.55
CA ASN A 23 -11.65 67.73 27.31
C ASN A 23 -11.42 67.08 25.94
N LEU A 24 -11.13 67.88 24.90
CA LEU A 24 -10.77 67.36 23.57
C LEU A 24 -9.45 66.57 23.63
N CYS A 25 -8.44 67.09 24.34
CA CYS A 25 -7.17 66.41 24.53
C CYS A 25 -7.34 65.09 25.29
N LYS A 26 -8.14 65.09 26.37
CA LYS A 26 -8.48 63.90 27.16
C LYS A 26 -9.14 62.82 26.31
N ARG A 27 -10.14 63.16 25.48
CA ARG A 27 -10.79 62.20 24.57
C ARG A 27 -9.81 61.65 23.53
N LYS A 28 -8.98 62.50 22.92
CA LYS A 28 -7.94 62.06 21.96
C LYS A 28 -6.93 61.12 22.61
N LEU A 29 -6.51 61.41 23.84
CA LEU A 29 -5.62 60.55 24.59
C LEU A 29 -6.28 59.20 24.84
N GLN A 30 -7.52 59.20 25.33
CA GLN A 30 -8.28 57.98 25.61
C GLN A 30 -8.46 57.10 24.36
N CYS A 31 -8.83 57.67 23.21
CA CYS A 31 -8.94 56.92 21.95
C CYS A 31 -7.59 56.33 21.51
N LYS A 32 -6.47 57.04 21.73
CA LYS A 32 -5.13 56.49 21.47
C LYS A 32 -4.79 55.35 22.42
N THR A 33 -5.14 55.46 23.70
CA THR A 33 -4.94 54.40 24.69
C THR A 33 -5.74 53.15 24.32
N GLU A 34 -7.00 53.32 23.92
CA GLU A 34 -7.86 52.22 23.46
C GLU A 34 -7.31 51.60 22.16
N GLY A 35 -6.87 52.40 21.20
CA GLY A 35 -6.23 51.92 19.97
C GLY A 35 -4.95 51.12 20.24
N LEU A 36 -4.11 51.56 21.18
CA LEU A 36 -2.93 50.81 21.61
C LEU A 36 -3.29 49.47 22.25
N LEU A 37 -4.40 49.39 22.99
CA LEU A 37 -4.86 48.15 23.59
C LEU A 37 -5.31 47.13 22.53
N VAL A 38 -5.99 47.58 21.47
CA VAL A 38 -6.39 46.73 20.34
C VAL A 38 -5.16 46.21 19.61
N LEU A 39 -4.21 47.09 19.27
CA LEU A 39 -2.97 46.70 18.62
C LEU A 39 -2.13 45.74 19.47
N ALA A 40 -2.11 45.91 20.79
CA ALA A 40 -1.42 44.99 21.70
C ALA A 40 -2.04 43.58 21.65
N LYS A 41 -3.38 43.49 21.62
CA LYS A 41 -4.08 42.19 21.48
C LYS A 41 -3.82 41.55 20.13
N GLU A 42 -3.86 42.32 19.05
CA GLU A 42 -3.53 41.82 17.71
C GLU A 42 -2.08 41.31 17.63
N LEU A 43 -1.14 42.01 18.24
CA LEU A 43 0.27 41.59 18.32
C LEU A 43 0.41 40.26 19.06
N ASP A 44 -0.32 40.05 20.16
CA ASP A 44 -0.28 38.81 20.92
C ASP A 44 -0.93 37.65 20.13
N ASN A 45 -2.02 37.90 19.40
CA ASN A 45 -2.62 36.90 18.50
C ASN A 45 -1.63 36.46 17.41
N VAL A 46 -0.99 37.42 16.73
CA VAL A 46 0.02 37.13 15.70
C VAL A 46 1.20 36.36 16.28
N ARG A 47 1.61 36.65 17.52
CA ARG A 47 2.65 35.89 18.21
C ARG A 47 2.23 34.44 18.44
N GLN A 48 1.01 34.21 18.92
CA GLN A 48 0.47 32.87 19.14
C GLN A 48 0.35 32.07 17.84
N GLU A 49 -0.16 32.69 16.76
CA GLU A 49 -0.23 32.06 15.44
C GLU A 49 1.17 31.67 14.94
N LYS A 50 2.13 32.58 15.03
CA LYS A 50 3.52 32.33 14.65
C LYS A 50 4.14 31.18 15.46
N ASP A 51 3.85 31.09 16.77
CA ASP A 51 4.36 29.99 17.60
C ASP A 51 3.65 28.65 17.27
N ALA A 52 2.36 28.67 16.96
CA ALA A 52 1.63 27.50 16.49
C ALA A 52 2.18 26.97 15.15
N TYR A 53 2.45 27.85 14.18
CA TYR A 53 3.04 27.46 12.90
C TYR A 53 4.44 26.89 13.04
N LYS A 54 5.26 27.44 13.95
CA LYS A 54 6.59 26.88 14.25
C LYS A 54 6.48 25.44 14.78
N LEU A 55 5.60 25.21 15.74
CA LEU A 55 5.39 23.87 16.31
C LEU A 55 4.91 22.89 15.23
N MET A 56 3.98 23.30 14.37
CA MET A 56 3.47 22.46 13.29
C MET A 56 4.58 22.09 12.28
N ALA A 57 5.46 23.04 11.95
CA ALA A 57 6.61 22.80 11.08
C ALA A 57 7.63 21.83 11.72
N GLU A 58 7.87 21.94 13.03
CA GLU A 58 8.73 21.00 13.78
C GLU A 58 8.16 19.58 13.78
N GLN A 59 6.85 19.43 14.05
CA GLN A 59 6.17 18.14 14.00
C GLN A 59 6.22 17.51 12.60
N LEU A 60 6.04 18.30 11.54
CA LEU A 60 6.18 17.84 10.15
C LEU A 60 7.60 17.37 9.84
N ARG A 61 8.62 18.12 10.28
CA ARG A 61 10.02 17.73 10.11
C ARG A 61 10.33 16.44 10.85
N GLU A 62 9.86 16.28 12.08
CA GLU A 62 10.06 15.07 12.88
C GLU A 62 9.40 13.84 12.22
N LYS A 63 8.16 13.98 11.75
CA LYS A 63 7.48 12.92 10.97
C LYS A 63 8.25 12.55 9.71
N TYR A 64 8.73 13.53 8.95
CA TYR A 64 9.54 13.29 7.76
C TYR A 64 10.84 12.55 8.10
N HIS A 65 11.56 12.98 9.15
CA HIS A 65 12.82 12.34 9.56
C HIS A 65 12.58 10.92 10.07
N GLY A 66 11.50 10.70 10.84
CA GLY A 66 11.11 9.37 11.29
C GLY A 66 10.75 8.44 10.13
N GLN A 67 10.04 8.96 9.12
CA GLN A 67 9.69 8.20 7.93
C GLN A 67 10.93 7.92 7.06
N LYS A 68 11.80 8.91 6.86
CA LYS A 68 13.08 8.77 6.16
C LYS A 68 13.95 7.68 6.79
N ARG A 69 14.11 7.68 8.12
CA ARG A 69 14.84 6.62 8.84
C ARG A 69 14.23 5.24 8.61
N LYS A 70 12.89 5.10 8.67
CA LYS A 70 12.22 3.81 8.40
C LYS A 70 12.47 3.31 6.97
N TYR A 71 12.54 4.21 5.99
CA TYR A 71 12.90 3.84 4.62
C TYR A 71 14.37 3.42 4.51
N GLU A 72 15.29 4.19 5.09
CA GLU A 72 16.73 3.86 5.12
C GLU A 72 16.99 2.52 5.82
N ASP A 73 16.31 2.24 6.93
CA ASP A 73 16.42 0.96 7.64
C ASP A 73 15.87 -0.21 6.81
N ARG A 74 14.78 0.01 6.04
CA ARG A 74 14.26 -0.99 5.10
C ARG A 74 15.21 -1.22 3.94
N GLU A 75 15.80 -0.18 3.36
CA GLU A 75 16.79 -0.30 2.29
C GLU A 75 18.03 -1.06 2.77
N LYS A 76 18.50 -0.81 4.00
CA LYS A 76 19.56 -1.60 4.64
C LYS A 76 19.17 -3.06 4.85
N ALA A 77 17.97 -3.32 5.38
CA ALA A 77 17.48 -4.68 5.59
C ALA A 77 17.32 -5.46 4.29
N LEU A 78 17.00 -4.78 3.18
CA LEU A 78 16.89 -5.36 1.84
C LEU A 78 18.23 -5.45 1.10
N GLY A 79 19.35 -5.05 1.71
CA GLY A 79 20.66 -5.07 1.06
C GLY A 79 20.81 -4.08 -0.09
N LEU A 80 19.95 -3.05 -0.13
CA LEU A 80 19.94 -1.99 -1.14
C LEU A 80 20.72 -0.74 -0.67
N SER A 81 21.29 -0.76 0.54
CA SER A 81 22.08 0.34 1.10
C SER A 81 23.22 0.72 0.15
N LEU A 82 23.20 1.97 -0.34
CA LEU A 82 24.31 2.57 -1.09
C LEU A 82 25.50 2.76 -0.14
N ASP A 83 26.37 1.76 -0.07
CA ASP A 83 27.75 1.97 0.38
C ASP A 83 28.63 2.03 -0.87
N GLU A 84 29.26 3.19 -1.10
CA GLU A 84 30.03 3.50 -2.31
C GLU A 84 31.26 2.59 -2.49
N ASN A 85 31.66 1.84 -1.46
CA ASN A 85 32.85 0.99 -1.42
C ASN A 85 32.58 -0.53 -1.50
N ASP A 86 31.35 -0.96 -1.80
CA ASP A 86 31.00 -2.38 -1.91
C ASP A 86 31.32 -2.92 -3.33
N PRO A 87 32.05 -4.06 -3.50
CA PRO A 87 32.29 -4.69 -4.80
C PRO A 87 31.01 -5.11 -5.56
N LEU A 88 29.85 -5.13 -4.91
CA LEU A 88 28.54 -5.26 -5.58
C LEU A 88 28.02 -3.96 -6.21
N SER A 89 28.66 -2.81 -5.94
CA SER A 89 28.32 -1.50 -6.51
C SER A 89 28.46 -1.47 -8.04
N GLU A 90 29.46 -2.15 -8.60
CA GLU A 90 29.62 -2.31 -10.06
C GLU A 90 28.54 -3.18 -10.71
N ARG A 91 27.96 -4.14 -9.97
CA ARG A 91 26.78 -4.89 -10.45
C ARG A 91 25.49 -4.07 -10.34
N ARG A 92 25.43 -3.11 -9.40
CA ARG A 92 24.27 -2.22 -9.20
C ARG A 92 24.32 -0.93 -10.05
N SER A 93 25.47 -0.60 -10.64
CA SER A 93 25.61 0.48 -11.63
C SER A 93 25.03 0.11 -13.00
N GLN A 94 24.82 -1.18 -13.24
CA GLN A 94 24.02 -1.67 -14.35
C GLN A 94 22.56 -1.29 -14.11
N SER A 95 22.01 -0.48 -15.01
CA SER A 95 20.58 -0.11 -14.96
C SER A 95 19.72 -1.38 -14.92
N LEU A 96 18.61 -1.37 -14.19
CA LEU A 96 17.63 -2.45 -14.17
C LEU A 96 17.25 -2.91 -15.59
N ALA A 97 17.20 -1.96 -16.54
CA ALA A 97 16.95 -2.25 -17.95
C ALA A 97 18.04 -3.15 -18.58
N GLN A 98 19.31 -2.94 -18.22
CA GLN A 98 20.44 -3.73 -18.71
C GLN A 98 20.39 -5.16 -18.14
N ILE A 99 20.16 -5.32 -16.84
CA ILE A 99 20.03 -6.64 -16.20
C ILE A 99 18.86 -7.42 -16.80
N LEU A 100 17.71 -6.76 -17.03
CA LEU A 100 16.55 -7.40 -17.67
C LEU A 100 16.82 -7.81 -19.12
N CYS A 101 17.55 -7.00 -19.89
CA CYS A 101 17.95 -7.35 -21.26
C CYS A 101 18.91 -8.54 -21.27
N GLU A 102 19.94 -8.53 -20.43
CA GLU A 102 20.92 -9.62 -20.32
C GLU A 102 20.23 -10.93 -19.86
N THR A 103 19.36 -10.86 -18.86
CA THR A 103 18.60 -12.03 -18.37
C THR A 103 17.66 -12.57 -19.45
N ARG A 104 17.00 -11.69 -20.23
CA ARG A 104 16.16 -12.11 -21.36
C ARG A 104 16.98 -12.76 -22.47
N GLU A 105 18.18 -12.27 -22.74
CA GLU A 105 19.07 -12.86 -23.74
C GLU A 105 19.59 -14.24 -23.29
N GLN A 106 19.96 -14.37 -22.02
CA GLN A 106 20.33 -15.66 -21.42
C GLN A 106 19.18 -16.66 -21.46
N ASN A 107 17.96 -16.24 -21.13
CA ASN A 107 16.77 -17.09 -21.25
C ASN A 107 16.52 -17.55 -22.69
N ARG A 108 16.70 -16.67 -23.69
CA ARG A 108 16.57 -17.07 -25.10
C ARG A 108 17.63 -18.11 -25.49
N LYS A 109 18.88 -17.92 -25.09
CA LYS A 109 19.95 -18.91 -25.34
C LYS A 109 19.64 -20.26 -24.72
N ALA A 110 19.18 -20.27 -23.47
CA ALA A 110 18.76 -21.48 -22.78
C ALA A 110 17.55 -22.14 -23.46
N GLU A 111 16.56 -21.37 -23.92
CA GLU A 111 15.42 -21.90 -24.68
C GLU A 111 15.86 -22.54 -26.00
N ASP A 112 16.81 -21.94 -26.70
CA ASP A 112 17.34 -22.49 -27.96
C ASP A 112 18.17 -23.76 -27.71
N GLU A 113 18.98 -23.80 -26.65
CA GLU A 113 19.70 -25.00 -26.23
C GLU A 113 18.73 -26.14 -25.85
N ILE A 114 17.65 -25.83 -25.14
CA ILE A 114 16.60 -26.80 -24.83
C ILE A 114 15.97 -27.36 -26.11
N LYS A 115 15.69 -26.52 -27.12
CA LYS A 115 15.15 -26.98 -28.41
C LYS A 115 16.15 -27.88 -29.13
N GLU A 116 17.42 -27.50 -29.16
CA GLU A 116 18.48 -28.29 -29.80
C GLU A 116 18.66 -29.65 -29.12
N LEU A 117 18.71 -29.68 -27.78
CA LEU A 117 18.80 -30.91 -27.00
C LEU A 117 17.59 -31.81 -27.22
N ARG A 118 16.38 -31.24 -27.33
CA ARG A 118 15.16 -32.00 -27.67
C ARG A 118 15.24 -32.61 -29.06
N LEU A 119 15.72 -31.87 -30.06
CA LEU A 119 15.91 -32.40 -31.41
C LEU A 119 16.91 -33.56 -31.42
N LYS A 120 18.07 -33.38 -30.77
CA LYS A 120 19.09 -34.44 -30.62
C LYS A 120 18.56 -35.68 -29.91
N LEU A 121 17.71 -35.49 -28.89
CA LEU A 121 17.04 -36.60 -28.20
C LEU A 121 16.12 -37.36 -29.16
N THR A 122 15.27 -36.65 -29.91
CA THR A 122 14.35 -37.29 -30.86
C THR A 122 15.07 -38.03 -31.99
N GLU A 123 16.18 -37.50 -32.48
CA GLU A 123 17.02 -38.16 -33.49
C GLU A 123 17.64 -39.45 -32.94
N SER A 124 18.25 -39.38 -31.76
CA SER A 124 18.84 -40.54 -31.07
C SER A 124 17.80 -41.61 -30.73
N GLU A 125 16.59 -41.23 -30.33
CA GLU A 125 15.47 -42.16 -30.11
C GLU A 125 15.05 -42.86 -31.42
N GLY A 126 15.04 -42.11 -32.54
CA GLY A 126 14.82 -42.65 -33.88
C GLY A 126 15.89 -43.67 -34.28
N ASP A 127 17.16 -43.34 -34.09
CA ASP A 127 18.29 -44.22 -34.35
C ASP A 127 18.23 -45.48 -33.49
N MET A 128 17.95 -45.34 -32.20
CA MET A 128 17.74 -46.46 -31.28
C MET A 128 16.61 -47.37 -31.74
N LYS A 129 15.52 -46.81 -32.28
CA LYS A 129 14.40 -47.60 -32.83
C LYS A 129 14.85 -48.42 -34.04
N ILE A 130 15.54 -47.79 -35.00
CA ILE A 130 16.05 -48.45 -36.20
C ILE A 130 17.07 -49.53 -35.85
N LEU A 131 18.02 -49.25 -34.94
CA LEU A 131 19.01 -50.22 -34.48
C LEU A 131 18.35 -51.43 -33.82
N ARG A 132 17.35 -51.20 -32.96
CA ARG A 132 16.57 -52.29 -32.34
C ARG A 132 15.82 -53.13 -33.38
N GLU A 133 15.23 -52.49 -34.39
CA GLU A 133 14.54 -53.18 -35.49
C GLU A 133 15.51 -54.02 -36.33
N ASN A 134 16.68 -53.48 -36.66
CA ASN A 134 17.73 -54.19 -37.40
C ASN A 134 18.29 -55.39 -36.62
N ILE A 135 18.54 -55.24 -35.32
CA ILE A 135 18.98 -56.35 -34.46
C ILE A 135 17.89 -57.43 -34.38
N ALA A 136 16.61 -57.04 -34.28
CA ALA A 136 15.51 -58.01 -34.27
C ALA A 136 15.40 -58.76 -35.61
N ARG A 137 15.49 -58.05 -36.75
CA ARG A 137 15.53 -58.64 -38.10
C ARG A 137 16.66 -59.66 -38.26
N GLN A 138 17.87 -59.32 -37.81
CA GLN A 138 19.03 -60.22 -37.89
C GLN A 138 18.88 -61.49 -37.04
N ARG A 139 18.10 -61.43 -35.95
CA ARG A 139 17.92 -62.57 -35.03
C ARG A 139 16.74 -63.48 -35.40
N VAL A 140 15.67 -62.92 -35.97
CA VAL A 140 14.39 -63.64 -36.16
C VAL A 140 13.98 -63.77 -37.64
N GLY A 141 14.66 -63.06 -38.56
CA GLY A 141 14.26 -62.98 -39.97
C GLY A 141 13.13 -61.97 -40.21
N ASP A 142 12.76 -61.78 -41.49
CA ASP A 142 11.84 -60.70 -41.92
C ASP A 142 10.39 -60.89 -41.44
N GLU A 143 10.00 -62.10 -41.00
CA GLU A 143 8.67 -62.39 -40.46
C GLU A 143 8.49 -62.00 -38.97
N GLY A 144 9.56 -61.60 -38.27
CA GLY A 144 9.52 -61.23 -36.85
C GLY A 144 9.41 -59.72 -36.56
N VAL A 145 9.33 -58.88 -37.58
CA VAL A 145 9.43 -57.42 -37.45
C VAL A 145 8.11 -56.85 -36.92
N GLY A 146 8.03 -56.70 -35.60
CA GLY A 146 6.87 -56.16 -34.90
C GLY A 146 6.48 -56.94 -33.65
N MET A 147 6.94 -58.20 -33.54
CA MET A 147 6.69 -59.03 -32.36
C MET A 147 7.84 -58.85 -31.37
N ARG A 148 7.83 -57.73 -30.63
CA ARG A 148 8.68 -57.60 -29.43
C ARG A 148 8.23 -58.66 -28.42
N HIS A 149 8.89 -59.80 -28.40
CA HIS A 149 8.66 -60.79 -27.36
C HIS A 149 9.38 -60.33 -26.08
N PHE A 150 8.73 -59.44 -25.33
CA PHE A 150 9.14 -59.18 -23.96
C PHE A 150 8.91 -60.45 -23.13
N PRO A 151 9.86 -60.84 -22.28
CA PRO A 151 9.61 -61.84 -21.25
C PRO A 151 8.39 -61.42 -20.41
N ALA A 152 7.56 -62.39 -20.00
CA ALA A 152 6.31 -62.12 -19.28
C ALA A 152 6.51 -61.23 -18.03
N HIS A 153 7.63 -61.43 -17.31
CA HIS A 153 7.96 -60.69 -16.09
C HIS A 153 8.28 -59.19 -16.34
N GLU A 154 8.92 -58.85 -17.47
CA GLU A 154 9.21 -57.45 -17.81
C GLU A 154 7.92 -56.70 -18.16
N ARG A 155 6.98 -57.38 -18.85
CA ARG A 155 5.66 -56.83 -19.14
C ARG A 155 4.86 -56.59 -17.88
N GLU A 156 4.85 -57.56 -16.97
CA GLU A 156 4.13 -57.47 -15.70
C GLU A 156 4.66 -56.32 -14.84
N THR A 157 5.98 -56.14 -14.78
CA THR A 157 6.61 -55.02 -14.06
C THR A 157 6.21 -53.67 -14.65
N LEU A 158 6.19 -53.54 -15.98
CA LEU A 158 5.78 -52.31 -16.67
C LEU A 158 4.30 -52.00 -16.46
N VAL A 159 3.43 -53.01 -16.49
CA VAL A 159 2.00 -52.86 -16.19
C VAL A 159 1.80 -52.37 -14.75
N ALA A 160 2.50 -52.96 -13.78
CA ALA A 160 2.43 -52.53 -12.38
C ALA A 160 2.89 -51.08 -12.18
N GLN A 161 3.94 -50.65 -12.88
CA GLN A 161 4.40 -49.26 -12.84
C GLN A 161 3.39 -48.29 -13.46
N LEU A 162 2.75 -48.67 -14.56
CA LEU A 162 1.70 -47.86 -15.20
C LEU A 162 0.46 -47.74 -14.33
N GLU A 163 0.04 -48.83 -13.68
CA GLU A 163 -1.08 -48.83 -12.74
C GLU A 163 -0.79 -47.95 -11.52
N ALA A 164 0.40 -48.07 -10.93
CA ALA A 164 0.82 -47.23 -9.80
C ALA A 164 0.91 -45.75 -10.18
N ALA A 165 1.47 -45.43 -11.36
CA ALA A 165 1.55 -44.06 -11.85
C ALA A 165 0.17 -43.47 -12.14
N ARG A 166 -0.75 -44.28 -12.68
CA ARG A 166 -2.14 -43.87 -12.91
C ARG A 166 -2.87 -43.60 -11.59
N GLU A 167 -2.72 -44.47 -10.60
CA GLU A 167 -3.32 -44.28 -9.28
C GLU A 167 -2.79 -42.99 -8.61
N GLN A 168 -1.48 -42.74 -8.71
CA GLN A 168 -0.89 -41.48 -8.22
C GLN A 168 -1.46 -40.26 -8.92
N ALA A 169 -1.63 -40.31 -10.25
CA ALA A 169 -2.21 -39.22 -11.01
C ALA A 169 -3.67 -38.94 -10.59
N GLU A 170 -4.48 -40.00 -10.43
CA GLU A 170 -5.86 -39.87 -9.97
C GLU A 170 -5.94 -39.33 -8.53
N ASN A 171 -5.01 -39.71 -7.64
CA ASN A 171 -4.93 -39.17 -6.28
C ASN A 171 -4.58 -37.67 -6.29
N LEU A 172 -3.56 -37.27 -7.07
CA LEU A 172 -3.17 -35.86 -7.20
C LEU A 172 -4.28 -35.00 -7.81
N GLU A 173 -5.05 -35.54 -8.76
CA GLU A 173 -6.21 -34.85 -9.34
C GLU A 173 -7.28 -34.60 -8.27
N ARG A 174 -7.58 -35.60 -7.42
CA ARG A 174 -8.52 -35.43 -6.30
C ARG A 174 -8.02 -34.41 -5.28
N ASP A 175 -6.74 -34.48 -4.91
CA ASP A 175 -6.13 -33.52 -3.97
C ASP A 175 -6.16 -32.09 -4.53
N MET A 176 -5.90 -31.93 -5.84
CA MET A 176 -5.96 -30.65 -6.50
C MET A 176 -7.38 -30.07 -6.47
N VAL A 177 -8.41 -30.88 -6.76
CA VAL A 177 -9.81 -30.45 -6.66
C VAL A 177 -10.15 -30.02 -5.23
N ALA A 178 -9.78 -30.81 -4.22
CA ALA A 178 -10.00 -30.45 -2.82
C ALA A 178 -9.32 -29.12 -2.45
N LYS A 179 -8.10 -28.87 -2.93
CA LYS A 179 -7.40 -27.61 -2.70
C LYS A 179 -8.02 -26.42 -3.44
N ILE A 180 -8.60 -26.64 -4.60
CA ILE A 180 -9.37 -25.61 -5.31
C ILE A 180 -10.61 -25.23 -4.48
N ASP A 181 -11.32 -26.20 -3.93
CA ASP A 181 -12.50 -25.96 -3.09
C ASP A 181 -12.15 -25.18 -1.81
N GLU A 182 -11.08 -25.57 -1.10
CA GLU A 182 -10.56 -24.83 0.06
C GLU A 182 -10.18 -23.37 -0.32
N LEU A 183 -9.52 -23.16 -1.46
CA LEU A 183 -9.17 -21.83 -1.93
C LEU A 183 -10.41 -20.98 -2.26
N GLN A 184 -11.46 -21.59 -2.81
CA GLN A 184 -12.73 -20.91 -3.06
C GLN A 184 -13.38 -20.47 -1.74
N GLU A 185 -13.38 -21.32 -0.71
CA GLU A 185 -13.88 -20.97 0.62
C GLU A 185 -13.14 -19.73 1.17
N HIS A 186 -11.80 -19.74 1.14
CA HIS A 186 -11.00 -18.58 1.57
C HIS A 186 -11.25 -17.31 0.75
N VAL A 187 -11.50 -17.43 -0.56
CA VAL A 187 -11.87 -16.29 -1.41
C VAL A 187 -13.21 -15.72 -0.98
N THR A 188 -14.21 -16.56 -0.70
CA THR A 188 -15.53 -16.11 -0.23
C THR A 188 -15.44 -15.42 1.14
N GLU A 189 -14.65 -15.98 2.06
CA GLU A 189 -14.41 -15.42 3.39
C GLU A 189 -13.70 -14.06 3.30
N ARG A 190 -12.64 -13.97 2.49
CA ARG A 190 -11.94 -12.71 2.21
C ARG A 190 -12.89 -11.66 1.65
N ASP A 191 -13.73 -12.02 0.68
CA ASP A 191 -14.67 -11.09 0.06
C ASP A 191 -15.77 -10.65 1.04
N PHE A 192 -16.21 -11.53 1.93
CA PHE A 192 -17.11 -11.17 3.04
C PHE A 192 -16.48 -10.12 3.96
N PHE A 193 -15.25 -10.34 4.43
CA PHE A 193 -14.56 -9.38 5.29
C PHE A 193 -14.22 -8.08 4.58
N ARG A 194 -13.87 -8.14 3.30
CA ARG A 194 -13.62 -6.95 2.48
C ARG A 194 -14.87 -6.08 2.36
N ARG A 195 -16.01 -6.67 2.01
CA ARG A 195 -17.30 -5.95 1.97
C ARG A 195 -17.65 -5.34 3.32
N LYS A 196 -17.41 -6.08 4.42
CA LYS A 196 -17.64 -5.57 5.77
C LYS A 196 -16.74 -4.36 6.07
N ALA A 197 -15.46 -4.41 5.69
CA ALA A 197 -14.54 -3.29 5.86
C ALA A 197 -14.93 -2.09 5.00
N ASP A 198 -15.31 -2.31 3.73
CA ASP A 198 -15.77 -1.27 2.82
C ASP A 198 -17.04 -0.59 3.37
N HIS A 199 -18.01 -1.36 3.86
CA HIS A 199 -19.22 -0.84 4.49
C HIS A 199 -18.92 -0.03 5.76
N LEU A 200 -18.07 -0.54 6.68
CA LEU A 200 -17.66 0.23 7.85
C LEU A 200 -16.95 1.53 7.46
N ASN A 201 -16.13 1.50 6.40
CA ASN A 201 -15.42 2.67 5.92
C ASN A 201 -16.38 3.70 5.30
N GLU A 202 -17.41 3.25 4.57
CA GLU A 202 -18.52 4.10 4.12
C GLU A 202 -19.23 4.75 5.31
N GLU A 203 -19.69 3.97 6.30
CA GLU A 203 -20.35 4.48 7.51
C GLU A 203 -19.47 5.48 8.28
N LEU A 204 -18.18 5.18 8.44
CA LEU A 204 -17.23 6.09 9.08
C LEU A 204 -17.07 7.39 8.30
N ASN A 205 -16.96 7.32 6.96
CA ASN A 205 -16.91 8.51 6.11
C ASN A 205 -18.21 9.31 6.14
N TYR A 206 -19.38 8.65 6.26
CA TYR A 206 -20.67 9.32 6.46
C TYR A 206 -20.72 10.07 7.80
N VAL A 207 -20.21 9.48 8.89
CA VAL A 207 -20.15 10.11 10.22
C VAL A 207 -19.13 11.27 10.25
N LEU A 208 -17.93 11.06 9.70
CA LEU A 208 -16.86 12.06 9.69
C LEU A 208 -17.09 13.17 8.65
N GLY A 209 -17.90 12.92 7.62
CA GLY A 209 -18.27 13.86 6.57
C GLY A 209 -19.28 14.94 6.98
N GLY A 210 -19.70 14.97 8.24
CA GLY A 210 -20.43 16.10 8.82
C GLY A 210 -21.91 16.19 8.44
N ASN A 211 -22.62 15.07 8.28
CA ASN A 211 -24.08 15.10 8.08
C ASN A 211 -24.79 15.26 9.44
N GLU A 212 -25.06 16.51 9.86
CA GLU A 212 -25.70 16.87 11.14
C GLU A 212 -27.11 16.25 11.36
N LYS A 213 -27.76 15.72 10.32
CA LYS A 213 -29.14 15.22 10.40
C LYS A 213 -29.30 13.76 10.85
N ARG A 214 -28.20 13.06 11.14
CA ARG A 214 -28.28 11.73 11.74
C ARG A 214 -27.00 11.45 12.53
N ILE A 215 -26.88 12.02 13.73
CA ILE A 215 -26.09 11.36 14.77
C ILE A 215 -26.70 9.96 14.87
N VAL A 216 -25.99 8.97 14.33
CA VAL A 216 -26.48 7.60 14.19
C VAL A 216 -26.72 7.06 15.60
N ASP A 217 -27.97 6.68 15.88
CA ASP A 217 -28.34 6.04 17.13
C ASP A 217 -27.76 4.63 17.14
N ILE A 218 -26.61 4.49 17.79
CA ILE A 218 -25.84 3.24 17.87
C ILE A 218 -26.68 2.13 18.52
N ASP A 219 -27.61 2.50 19.41
CA ASP A 219 -28.49 1.54 20.07
C ASP A 219 -29.52 0.93 19.10
N ALA A 220 -30.00 1.71 18.11
CA ALA A 220 -30.90 1.21 17.08
C ALA A 220 -30.20 0.22 16.12
N LEU A 221 -28.95 0.47 15.76
CA LEU A 221 -28.16 -0.45 14.92
C LEU A 221 -27.78 -1.73 15.67
N LEU A 222 -27.46 -1.66 16.97
CA LEU A 222 -27.24 -2.84 17.80
C LEU A 222 -28.50 -3.71 17.87
N MET A 223 -29.68 -3.09 18.06
CA MET A 223 -30.97 -3.79 18.08
C MET A 223 -31.28 -4.48 16.74
N GLU A 224 -31.02 -3.81 15.61
CA GLU A 224 -31.23 -4.39 14.28
C GLU A 224 -30.25 -5.54 14.01
N THR A 225 -29.00 -5.42 14.47
CA THR A 225 -28.00 -6.49 14.35
C THR A 225 -28.34 -7.70 15.22
N ILE A 226 -28.82 -7.49 16.45
CA ILE A 226 -29.27 -8.55 17.37
C ILE A 226 -30.54 -9.24 16.84
N SER A 227 -31.49 -8.46 16.29
CA SER A 227 -32.69 -8.98 15.65
C SER A 227 -32.38 -9.82 14.41
N ASN A 228 -31.44 -9.36 13.57
CA ASN A 228 -31.01 -10.09 12.37
C ASN A 228 -30.15 -11.32 12.68
N LEU A 229 -29.55 -11.39 13.88
CA LEU A 229 -28.84 -12.58 14.39
C LEU A 229 -29.78 -13.59 15.06
N GLY A 230 -31.08 -13.31 15.18
CA GLY A 230 -32.07 -14.25 15.68
C GLY A 230 -31.82 -14.75 17.10
N ILE A 231 -31.13 -13.98 17.94
CA ILE A 231 -30.84 -14.36 19.33
C ILE A 231 -32.07 -13.97 20.17
N PRO A 232 -32.82 -14.93 20.74
CA PRO A 232 -34.00 -14.61 21.53
C PRO A 232 -33.57 -13.97 22.85
N SER A 233 -34.11 -12.80 23.15
CA SER A 233 -33.94 -12.14 24.45
C SER A 233 -34.55 -13.00 25.55
N SER A 234 -33.71 -13.41 26.52
CA SER A 234 -34.12 -14.07 27.76
C SER A 234 -34.66 -13.06 28.77
#